data_AF-A0A9P1IJ10-F1
#
_entry.id   AF-A0A9P1IJ10-F1
#
_cell.length_a   1.000
_cell.length_b   1.000
_cell.length_c   1.000
_cell.angle_alpha   90.00
_cell.angle_beta   90.00
_cell.angle_gamma   90.00
#
_symmetry.space_group_name_H-M   'P 1'
#
loop_
_entity.id
_entity.type
_entity.pdbx_description
1 polymer ?
#
loop_
_entity_poly.entity_id
_entity_poly.type
_entity_poly.pdbx_seq_one_letter_code
_entity_poly.pdbx_strand_id
1 'polypeptide(L)'
;MRNFHSVFVLLTILFVSGFAAESEEELNYEMDEGVVVLTDKNFDDFLKKNPSVLVKFYAPWCGHCKTLAPEYEKASGKVSIPLAKVDATVETELGKRFEISGFPTLKFWKDGEGPVDYDGGRDEIGIVTWVESRVDPNYKPPPEEVVTLTTENFDDFIGNNELVLVEFYAPWCGHCKKLAPEYEKAAQELAAKGSKIKLGKVDATIEKDLGTKYGVSGYPTLKVIRNGKRFEYNGPRTSYGIVKYMTEQEQPAAKKLGKLKEIERFMSKDDVTIVGFFATQDSTAFEAFSEAAELLREEFKTMGYTSDPNAFKKYDAKPNDIIIFYPTLFHSKFEPKSRTFNKASATSEDLLAFLREHSAPLVGKMTKKNAATRYSKHPLVVVYYNADFSIQYREGSEYWRQKVLNIAQRYQKDKYRFAVADEEEFAAELAAVGLGDSALEHNVIVFGYDGKKYPMNPEEFDGDLDENLEEFMKRISSGKAKPHVKSAKAPKNEKSALKTVVGDNFNKIVNDESKDVLIEFYAPWCGHCKKFEPIYKDMAEKLLAEKETNLVLAKMDATANDAPTEFAVEGFPTIYFAPSGKKSEPIKYNGNRDPADLRKFMQKHAVKSFQNKKKI
;
A
#
# COMPACT_ATOMS: atom_id res chain seq x y z
N MET A 1 48.20 68.84 37.79
CA MET A 1 49.62 69.28 37.94
C MET A 1 50.36 68.96 36.65
N ARG A 2 51.15 69.91 36.11
CA ARG A 2 52.11 69.80 34.97
C ARG A 2 51.53 69.28 33.63
N ASN A 3 51.43 70.06 32.54
CA ASN A 3 52.48 70.67 31.69
C ASN A 3 53.37 69.59 31.02
N PHE A 4 53.75 69.60 29.74
CA PHE A 4 53.61 70.49 28.56
C PHE A 4 53.86 69.61 27.28
N HIS A 5 53.82 70.01 25.99
CA HIS A 5 53.69 71.29 25.25
C HIS A 5 53.06 71.01 23.86
N SER A 6 52.84 72.04 23.00
CA SER A 6 52.54 71.88 21.56
C SER A 6 53.70 72.36 20.68
N VAL A 7 54.03 71.67 19.58
CA VAL A 7 54.82 72.21 18.45
C VAL A 7 54.31 71.65 17.12
N PHE A 8 54.20 72.54 16.13
CA PHE A 8 53.86 72.28 14.72
C PHE A 8 55.15 72.40 13.86
N VAL A 9 55.21 71.80 12.65
CA VAL A 9 55.92 72.28 11.42
C VAL A 9 56.35 71.14 10.47
N LEU A 10 55.66 71.06 9.33
CA LEU A 10 56.11 70.99 7.91
C LEU A 10 57.24 70.04 7.37
N LEU A 11 56.84 69.28 6.33
CA LEU A 11 57.39 69.19 4.95
C LEU A 11 58.48 68.14 4.52
N THR A 12 58.05 67.26 3.59
CA THR A 12 58.75 66.63 2.42
C THR A 12 60.07 65.86 2.54
N ILE A 13 60.13 64.69 1.87
CA ILE A 13 60.93 64.40 0.65
C ILE A 13 60.45 63.08 -0.04
N LEU A 14 60.76 62.92 -1.33
CA LEU A 14 60.27 61.89 -2.27
C LEU A 14 60.96 60.50 -2.19
N PHE A 15 60.22 59.45 -2.60
CA PHE A 15 60.57 58.23 -3.42
C PHE A 15 61.94 57.51 -3.21
N VAL A 16 62.09 56.19 -3.38
CA VAL A 16 61.78 55.33 -4.57
C VAL A 16 61.62 53.84 -4.18
N SER A 17 60.78 53.14 -4.96
CA SER A 17 60.48 51.69 -5.10
C SER A 17 61.25 50.59 -4.33
N GLY A 18 60.49 49.55 -3.94
CA GLY A 18 61.05 48.24 -3.55
C GLY A 18 60.03 47.13 -3.27
N PHE A 19 58.95 47.02 -4.07
CA PHE A 19 58.01 45.88 -3.99
C PHE A 19 58.07 45.07 -5.29
N ALA A 20 58.43 43.79 -5.17
CA ALA A 20 58.26 42.82 -6.25
C ALA A 20 56.77 42.48 -6.37
N ALA A 21 56.23 42.50 -7.59
CA ALA A 21 54.91 41.97 -7.87
C ALA A 21 55.02 40.44 -8.02
N GLU A 22 54.41 39.68 -7.13
CA GLU A 22 54.00 38.31 -7.45
C GLU A 22 52.82 38.41 -8.42
N SER A 23 52.94 37.72 -9.56
CA SER A 23 51.92 37.68 -10.60
C SER A 23 50.75 36.80 -10.17
N GLU A 24 49.53 37.33 -10.24
CA GLU A 24 48.33 36.50 -10.18
C GLU A 24 48.30 35.54 -11.38
N GLU A 25 48.45 34.23 -11.14
CA GLU A 25 48.16 33.23 -12.16
C GLU A 25 46.63 33.18 -12.39
N GLU A 26 46.21 33.59 -13.59
CA GLU A 26 44.87 33.30 -14.10
C GLU A 26 44.71 31.78 -14.23
N LEU A 27 44.12 31.15 -13.21
CA LEU A 27 43.63 29.78 -13.28
C LEU A 27 42.49 29.70 -14.31
N ASN A 28 42.86 29.45 -15.56
CA ASN A 28 41.94 29.13 -16.63
C ASN A 28 41.27 27.77 -16.35
N TYR A 29 40.05 27.81 -15.83
CA TYR A 29 39.20 26.63 -15.72
C TYR A 29 38.75 26.16 -17.10
N GLU A 30 38.65 24.85 -17.28
CA GLU A 30 38.11 24.28 -18.51
C GLU A 30 36.60 24.61 -18.62
N MET A 31 36.20 25.07 -19.80
CA MET A 31 34.82 25.47 -20.12
C MET A 31 34.31 24.57 -21.23
N ASP A 32 33.14 23.98 -21.04
CA ASP A 32 32.48 23.13 -22.05
C ASP A 32 31.01 23.54 -22.19
N GLU A 33 30.72 24.16 -23.35
CA GLU A 33 29.44 24.80 -23.74
C GLU A 33 28.89 25.77 -22.67
N GLY A 34 29.75 26.67 -22.19
CA GLY A 34 29.39 27.70 -21.19
C GLY A 34 29.33 27.21 -19.74
N VAL A 35 29.58 25.93 -19.50
CA VAL A 35 29.58 25.31 -18.16
C VAL A 35 31.00 25.00 -17.71
N VAL A 36 31.36 25.39 -16.49
CA VAL A 36 32.69 25.13 -15.91
C VAL A 36 32.88 23.63 -15.63
N VAL A 37 34.00 23.05 -16.05
CA VAL A 37 34.36 21.67 -15.72
C VAL A 37 35.18 21.65 -14.43
N LEU A 38 34.65 20.97 -13.41
CA LEU A 38 35.28 20.82 -12.11
C LEU A 38 35.76 19.38 -11.87
N THR A 39 36.89 19.28 -11.17
CA THR A 39 37.64 18.06 -10.84
C THR A 39 37.98 18.05 -9.35
N ASP A 40 38.32 16.87 -8.81
CA ASP A 40 38.76 16.65 -7.43
C ASP A 40 39.91 17.61 -7.03
N LYS A 41 40.67 18.15 -8.00
CA LYS A 41 41.80 19.08 -7.80
C LYS A 41 41.45 20.57 -7.79
N ASN A 42 40.42 21.02 -8.52
CA ASN A 42 40.14 22.45 -8.72
C ASN A 42 38.85 22.92 -8.03
N PHE A 43 38.01 22.00 -7.54
CA PHE A 43 36.68 22.29 -7.02
C PHE A 43 36.67 23.24 -5.81
N ASP A 44 37.52 22.99 -4.81
CA ASP A 44 37.54 23.82 -3.59
C ASP A 44 38.08 25.24 -3.85
N ASP A 45 39.06 25.39 -4.74
CA ASP A 45 39.58 26.71 -5.12
C ASP A 45 38.61 27.47 -6.05
N PHE A 46 37.85 26.74 -6.88
CA PHE A 46 36.75 27.32 -7.62
C PHE A 46 35.66 27.86 -6.68
N LEU A 47 35.24 27.10 -5.67
CA LEU A 47 34.24 27.52 -4.68
C LEU A 47 34.69 28.73 -3.86
N LYS A 48 35.97 28.82 -3.47
CA LYS A 48 36.50 30.01 -2.76
C LYS A 48 36.38 31.29 -3.60
N LYS A 49 36.57 31.19 -4.92
CA LYS A 49 36.43 32.33 -5.85
C LYS A 49 34.99 32.58 -6.28
N ASN A 50 34.16 31.54 -6.31
CA ASN A 50 32.76 31.57 -6.76
C ASN A 50 31.87 30.99 -5.64
N PRO A 51 31.62 31.76 -4.58
CA PRO A 51 30.92 31.28 -3.38
C PRO A 51 29.44 30.91 -3.63
N SER A 52 28.88 31.39 -4.75
CA SER A 52 27.56 31.00 -5.25
C SER A 52 27.72 30.27 -6.59
N VAL A 53 27.32 29.00 -6.66
CA VAL A 53 27.41 28.13 -7.85
C VAL A 53 26.37 27.02 -7.79
N LEU A 54 25.78 26.67 -8.93
CA LEU A 54 25.02 25.44 -9.11
C LEU A 54 25.89 24.43 -9.88
N VAL A 55 26.06 23.22 -9.34
CA VAL A 55 26.93 22.15 -9.90
C VAL A 55 26.09 20.94 -10.31
N LYS A 56 26.25 20.48 -11.55
CA LYS A 56 25.68 19.25 -12.12
C LYS A 56 26.66 18.08 -11.98
N PHE A 57 26.40 17.17 -11.06
CA PHE A 57 27.08 15.87 -10.97
C PHE A 57 26.43 14.88 -11.95
N TYR A 58 27.20 14.34 -12.90
CA TYR A 58 26.70 13.53 -14.00
C TYR A 58 27.56 12.29 -14.28
N ALA A 59 27.07 11.46 -15.20
CA ALA A 59 27.79 10.33 -15.79
C ALA A 59 27.61 10.35 -17.33
N PRO A 60 28.67 10.20 -18.15
CA PRO A 60 28.61 10.35 -19.61
C PRO A 60 27.64 9.39 -20.32
N TRP A 61 27.37 8.23 -19.71
CA TRP A 61 26.47 7.21 -20.24
C TRP A 61 25.01 7.39 -19.79
N CYS A 62 24.71 8.29 -18.84
CA CYS A 62 23.34 8.44 -18.32
C CYS A 62 22.45 9.24 -19.28
N GLY A 63 21.34 8.64 -19.72
CA GLY A 63 20.37 9.26 -20.63
C GLY A 63 19.78 10.57 -20.08
N HIS A 64 19.38 10.60 -18.81
CA HIS A 64 18.86 11.82 -18.18
C HIS A 64 19.90 12.95 -18.08
N CYS A 65 21.20 12.61 -17.99
CA CYS A 65 22.27 13.62 -18.04
C CYS A 65 22.36 14.25 -19.43
N LYS A 66 22.26 13.43 -20.49
CA LYS A 66 22.25 13.90 -21.88
C LYS A 66 21.01 14.73 -22.21
N THR A 67 19.85 14.40 -21.65
CA THR A 67 18.63 15.23 -21.79
C THR A 67 18.77 16.57 -21.10
N LEU A 68 19.36 16.62 -19.90
CA LEU A 68 19.54 17.86 -19.13
C LEU A 68 20.66 18.75 -19.69
N ALA A 69 21.69 18.17 -20.31
CA ALA A 69 22.87 18.89 -20.81
C ALA A 69 22.53 20.17 -21.60
N PRO A 70 21.78 20.14 -22.72
CA PRO A 70 21.51 21.33 -23.53
C PRO A 70 20.66 22.38 -22.80
N GLU A 71 19.77 21.98 -21.89
CA GLU A 71 18.96 22.92 -21.10
C GLU A 71 19.81 23.62 -20.03
N TYR A 72 20.76 22.89 -19.42
CA TYR A 72 21.70 23.40 -18.44
C TYR A 72 22.75 24.33 -19.07
N GLU A 73 23.21 24.01 -20.28
CA GLU A 73 24.14 24.83 -21.07
C GLU A 73 23.48 26.15 -21.49
N LYS A 74 22.24 26.13 -22.00
CA LYS A 74 21.46 27.36 -22.28
C LYS A 74 21.22 28.21 -21.03
N ALA A 75 20.95 27.57 -19.89
CA ALA A 75 20.73 28.28 -18.63
C ALA A 75 22.00 28.98 -18.13
N SER A 76 23.20 28.44 -18.39
CA SER A 76 24.47 29.03 -17.94
C SER A 76 24.70 30.44 -18.46
N GLY A 77 24.27 30.74 -19.70
CA GLY A 77 24.33 32.08 -20.28
C GLY A 77 23.20 33.02 -19.84
N LYS A 78 22.35 32.63 -18.89
CA LYS A 78 21.14 33.34 -18.46
C LYS A 78 21.00 33.53 -16.95
N VAL A 79 21.91 32.95 -16.15
CA VAL A 79 21.95 33.11 -14.68
C VAL A 79 23.06 34.08 -14.26
N SER A 80 22.93 34.65 -13.06
CA SER A 80 23.87 35.62 -12.48
C SER A 80 25.06 34.98 -11.74
N ILE A 81 25.15 33.65 -11.73
CA ILE A 81 26.23 32.86 -11.11
C ILE A 81 26.80 31.82 -12.08
N PRO A 82 28.01 31.29 -11.86
CA PRO A 82 28.50 30.16 -12.64
C PRO A 82 27.60 28.93 -12.53
N LEU A 83 27.44 28.23 -13.65
CA LEU A 83 27.03 26.83 -13.66
C LEU A 83 28.26 25.96 -13.90
N ALA A 84 28.36 24.86 -13.17
CA ALA A 84 29.48 23.94 -13.24
C ALA A 84 29.04 22.48 -13.40
N LYS A 85 29.95 21.60 -13.82
CA LYS A 85 29.69 20.15 -13.94
C LYS A 85 30.88 19.32 -13.47
N VAL A 86 30.56 18.18 -12.88
CA VAL A 86 31.52 17.18 -12.38
C VAL A 86 31.12 15.82 -12.95
N ASP A 87 32.04 15.16 -13.66
CA ASP A 87 31.87 13.74 -14.01
C ASP A 87 32.20 12.89 -12.77
N ALA A 88 31.19 12.58 -11.97
CA ALA A 88 31.35 11.81 -10.75
C ALA A 88 31.58 10.29 -11.01
N THR A 89 31.77 9.88 -12.27
CA THR A 89 32.33 8.56 -12.61
C THR A 89 33.85 8.57 -12.75
N VAL A 90 34.46 9.76 -12.90
CA VAL A 90 35.91 10.00 -12.90
C VAL A 90 36.34 10.61 -11.56
N GLU A 91 35.69 11.71 -11.16
CA GLU A 91 35.96 12.49 -9.96
C GLU A 91 35.23 11.87 -8.74
N THR A 92 35.66 10.66 -8.39
CA THR A 92 34.95 9.82 -7.41
C THR A 92 35.10 10.30 -5.97
N GLU A 93 36.05 11.20 -5.66
CA GLU A 93 36.18 11.77 -4.32
C GLU A 93 35.08 12.81 -4.08
N LEU A 94 34.87 13.75 -5.02
CA LEU A 94 33.73 14.67 -5.02
C LEU A 94 32.39 13.91 -5.05
N GLY A 95 32.29 12.84 -5.86
CA GLY A 95 31.11 11.98 -5.90
C GLY A 95 30.74 11.37 -4.54
N LYS A 96 31.74 10.92 -3.75
CA LYS A 96 31.53 10.43 -2.38
C LYS A 96 31.28 11.56 -1.39
N ARG A 97 32.08 12.63 -1.43
CA ARG A 97 32.02 13.79 -0.54
C ARG A 97 30.64 14.46 -0.51
N PHE A 98 29.92 14.42 -1.62
CA PHE A 98 28.57 14.96 -1.75
C PHE A 98 27.47 13.89 -1.90
N GLU A 99 27.77 12.65 -1.55
CA GLU A 99 26.80 11.53 -1.48
C GLU A 99 26.00 11.32 -2.77
N ILE A 100 26.66 11.42 -3.92
CA ILE A 100 26.04 11.30 -5.24
C ILE A 100 25.65 9.84 -5.52
N SER A 101 24.42 9.48 -5.15
CA SER A 101 23.83 8.14 -5.34
C SER A 101 23.11 7.94 -6.67
N GLY A 102 23.06 8.96 -7.55
CA GLY A 102 22.41 8.88 -8.85
C GLY A 102 22.66 10.10 -9.74
N PHE A 103 22.36 9.98 -11.03
CA PHE A 103 22.72 10.98 -12.05
C PHE A 103 21.54 11.38 -12.96
N PRO A 104 21.36 12.68 -13.31
CA PRO A 104 22.13 13.81 -12.79
C PRO A 104 21.60 14.27 -11.43
N THR A 105 22.53 14.61 -10.53
CA THR A 105 22.25 15.26 -9.25
C THR A 105 22.81 16.67 -9.30
N LEU A 106 21.99 17.66 -8.95
CA LEU A 106 22.35 19.07 -8.99
C LEU A 106 22.40 19.61 -7.56
N LYS A 107 23.46 20.35 -7.22
CA LYS A 107 23.72 20.88 -5.89
C LYS A 107 24.12 22.34 -5.98
N PHE A 108 23.57 23.16 -5.09
CA PHE A 108 23.71 24.61 -5.09
C PHE A 108 24.42 25.08 -3.82
N TRP A 109 25.40 25.96 -4.00
CA TRP A 109 26.05 26.73 -2.95
C TRP A 109 25.62 28.19 -3.09
N LYS A 110 25.42 28.87 -1.97
CA LYS A 110 25.16 30.31 -1.90
C LYS A 110 26.08 30.95 -0.88
N ASP A 111 26.81 31.97 -1.28
CA ASP A 111 27.66 32.82 -0.43
C ASP A 111 28.66 32.03 0.45
N GLY A 112 29.09 30.85 -0.04
CA GLY A 112 30.01 29.93 0.62
C GLY A 112 29.32 28.83 1.45
N GLU A 113 28.01 28.92 1.65
CA GLU A 113 27.19 27.94 2.36
C GLU A 113 26.57 26.90 1.41
N GLY A 114 26.36 25.68 1.91
CA GLY A 114 25.78 24.56 1.16
C GLY A 114 26.66 23.30 1.14
N PRO A 115 26.36 22.31 0.29
CA PRO A 115 25.33 22.35 -0.75
C PRO A 115 23.91 22.10 -0.25
N VAL A 116 22.94 22.73 -0.92
CA VAL A 116 21.54 22.28 -0.94
C VAL A 116 21.24 21.51 -2.23
N ASP A 117 20.35 20.50 -2.17
CA ASP A 117 19.88 19.80 -3.37
C ASP A 117 19.00 20.73 -4.22
N TYR A 118 19.19 20.69 -5.54
CA TYR A 118 18.34 21.41 -6.50
C TYR A 118 17.02 20.66 -6.76
N ASP A 119 15.90 21.32 -6.49
CA ASP A 119 14.53 20.79 -6.63
C ASP A 119 13.71 21.47 -7.75
N GLY A 120 14.32 22.37 -8.53
CA GLY A 120 13.66 23.10 -9.62
C GLY A 120 13.39 22.30 -10.90
N GLY A 121 12.77 22.98 -11.88
CA GLY A 121 12.44 22.40 -13.19
C GLY A 121 13.68 22.18 -14.06
N ARG A 122 13.82 20.98 -14.63
CA ARG A 122 15.02 20.54 -15.38
C ARG A 122 15.06 21.02 -16.86
N ASP A 123 14.42 22.13 -17.15
CA ASP A 123 14.48 22.86 -18.43
C ASP A 123 15.14 24.23 -18.21
N GLU A 124 15.51 24.93 -19.30
CA GLU A 124 16.18 26.23 -19.23
C GLU A 124 15.45 27.23 -18.29
N ILE A 125 14.13 27.34 -18.42
CA ILE A 125 13.31 28.31 -17.68
C ILE A 125 13.27 27.94 -16.20
N GLY A 126 13.09 26.65 -15.88
CA GLY A 126 13.08 26.14 -14.51
C GLY A 126 14.43 26.29 -13.80
N ILE A 127 15.55 26.15 -14.51
CA ILE A 127 16.89 26.39 -13.96
C ILE A 127 17.10 27.87 -13.68
N VAL A 128 16.87 28.73 -14.67
CA VAL A 128 17.05 30.20 -14.53
C VAL A 128 16.14 30.75 -13.41
N THR A 129 14.85 30.41 -13.44
CA THR A 129 13.88 30.90 -12.44
C THR A 129 14.28 30.47 -11.03
N TRP A 130 14.72 29.22 -10.85
CA TRP A 130 15.14 28.71 -9.55
C TRP A 130 16.41 29.42 -9.06
N VAL A 131 17.45 29.49 -9.89
CA VAL A 131 18.74 30.10 -9.53
C VAL A 131 18.57 31.57 -9.18
N GLU A 132 17.96 32.38 -10.05
CA GLU A 132 17.77 33.81 -9.80
C GLU A 132 16.93 34.07 -8.53
N SER A 133 15.92 33.22 -8.26
CA SER A 133 15.11 33.33 -7.03
C SER A 133 15.88 33.01 -5.75
N ARG A 134 16.97 32.23 -5.83
CA ARG A 134 17.78 31.81 -4.68
C ARG A 134 18.96 32.72 -4.42
N VAL A 135 19.55 33.29 -5.47
CA VAL A 135 20.68 34.25 -5.36
C VAL A 135 20.23 35.67 -5.00
N ASP A 136 18.95 36.02 -5.17
CA ASP A 136 18.38 37.29 -4.67
C ASP A 136 18.82 37.53 -3.21
N PRO A 137 19.45 38.68 -2.88
CA PRO A 137 19.82 39.05 -1.50
C PRO A 137 18.61 39.12 -0.54
N ASN A 138 17.41 39.31 -1.08
CA ASN A 138 16.16 39.35 -0.33
C ASN A 138 15.49 37.97 -0.21
N TYR A 139 16.04 36.93 -0.86
CA TYR A 139 15.55 35.56 -0.71
C TYR A 139 15.66 35.12 0.75
N LYS A 140 14.50 34.93 1.37
CA LYS A 140 14.39 34.22 2.64
C LYS A 140 13.91 32.80 2.33
N PRO A 141 14.57 31.75 2.85
CA PRO A 141 13.96 30.43 2.84
C PRO A 141 12.59 30.51 3.53
N PRO A 142 11.57 29.78 3.04
CA PRO A 142 10.33 29.63 3.78
C PRO A 142 10.65 29.13 5.20
N PRO A 143 9.99 29.66 6.25
CA PRO A 143 10.19 29.13 7.59
C PRO A 143 9.81 27.64 7.61
N GLU A 144 10.67 26.81 8.22
CA GLU A 144 10.33 25.43 8.52
C GLU A 144 9.31 25.40 9.67
N GLU A 145 8.04 25.18 9.32
CA GLU A 145 6.94 24.92 10.24
C GLU A 145 6.87 23.42 10.60
N VAL A 146 7.52 22.54 9.81
CA VAL A 146 7.66 21.12 10.12
C VAL A 146 8.81 20.89 11.11
N VAL A 147 8.46 20.48 12.33
CA VAL A 147 9.44 20.25 13.40
C VAL A 147 10.23 18.96 13.17
N THR A 148 11.56 19.04 13.22
CA THR A 148 12.42 17.84 13.22
C THR A 148 12.34 17.16 14.58
N LEU A 149 11.90 15.90 14.58
CA LEU A 149 11.68 15.10 15.77
C LEU A 149 12.74 14.01 15.91
N THR A 150 13.28 13.88 17.11
CA THR A 150 14.29 12.91 17.54
C THR A 150 13.78 12.15 18.76
N THR A 151 14.43 11.05 19.15
CA THR A 151 14.06 10.32 20.37
C THR A 151 14.04 11.21 21.63
N GLU A 152 14.83 12.29 21.65
CA GLU A 152 14.91 13.24 22.77
C GLU A 152 13.69 14.15 22.91
N ASN A 153 13.07 14.58 21.80
CA ASN A 153 11.98 15.56 21.82
C ASN A 153 10.59 14.98 21.44
N PHE A 154 10.54 13.74 20.94
CA PHE A 154 9.33 13.18 20.34
C PHE A 154 8.16 13.09 21.31
N ASP A 155 8.39 12.48 22.48
CA ASP A 155 7.32 12.20 23.45
C ASP A 155 6.79 13.52 24.08
N ASP A 156 7.66 14.52 24.31
CA ASP A 156 7.26 15.87 24.73
C ASP A 156 6.46 16.60 23.63
N PHE A 157 6.86 16.48 22.36
CA PHE A 157 6.18 17.14 21.26
C PHE A 157 4.76 16.60 21.05
N ILE A 158 4.57 15.27 21.09
CA ILE A 158 3.23 14.68 20.99
C ILE A 158 2.40 14.82 22.28
N GLY A 159 3.05 15.01 23.44
CA GLY A 159 2.38 15.26 24.72
C GLY A 159 1.80 16.68 24.81
N ASN A 160 2.51 17.66 24.24
CA ASN A 160 2.09 19.08 24.25
C ASN A 160 1.12 19.47 23.13
N ASN A 161 0.86 18.59 22.14
CA ASN A 161 0.02 18.89 20.98
C ASN A 161 -1.09 17.83 20.81
N GLU A 162 -2.35 18.25 20.91
CA GLU A 162 -3.54 17.38 20.84
C GLU A 162 -3.62 16.57 19.52
N LEU A 163 -3.14 17.13 18.41
CA LEU A 163 -3.19 16.52 17.08
C LEU A 163 -1.92 16.84 16.27
N VAL A 164 -1.15 15.79 15.99
CA VAL A 164 0.11 15.85 15.26
C VAL A 164 0.06 14.90 14.05
N LEU A 165 0.62 15.33 12.92
CA LEU A 165 1.01 14.42 11.83
C LEU A 165 2.53 14.25 11.87
N VAL A 166 3.01 13.02 11.76
CA VAL A 166 4.44 12.69 11.76
C VAL A 166 4.82 11.96 10.47
N GLU A 167 5.81 12.50 9.75
CA GLU A 167 6.49 11.81 8.65
C GLU A 167 7.71 11.04 9.14
N PHE A 168 7.68 9.72 9.00
CA PHE A 168 8.86 8.88 9.10
C PHE A 168 9.46 8.69 7.71
N TYR A 169 10.65 9.25 7.49
CA TYR A 169 11.29 9.33 6.17
C TYR A 169 12.70 8.74 6.17
N ALA A 170 13.29 8.70 4.98
CA ALA A 170 14.71 8.48 4.75
C ALA A 170 15.22 9.47 3.70
N PRO A 171 16.39 10.10 3.89
CA PRO A 171 16.84 11.24 3.07
C PRO A 171 17.12 10.85 1.61
N TRP A 172 17.49 9.60 1.35
CA TRP A 172 17.70 9.04 0.01
C TRP A 172 16.39 8.61 -0.70
N CYS A 173 15.24 8.57 -0.02
CA CYS A 173 14.01 8.08 -0.61
C CYS A 173 13.34 9.13 -1.52
N GLY A 174 13.25 8.85 -2.82
CA GLY A 174 12.65 9.76 -3.80
C GLY A 174 11.18 10.14 -3.52
N HIS A 175 10.40 9.25 -2.89
CA HIS A 175 9.04 9.58 -2.45
C HIS A 175 9.01 10.56 -1.27
N CYS A 176 10.01 10.52 -0.38
CA CYS A 176 10.16 11.48 0.72
C CYS A 176 10.60 12.84 0.17
N LYS A 177 11.61 12.87 -0.72
CA LYS A 177 12.04 14.11 -1.41
C LYS A 177 10.89 14.79 -2.14
N LYS A 178 9.96 14.02 -2.73
CA LYS A 178 8.75 14.57 -3.36
C LYS A 178 7.68 15.04 -2.36
N LEU A 179 7.59 14.43 -1.18
CA LEU A 179 6.62 14.79 -0.14
C LEU A 179 7.06 16.03 0.65
N ALA A 180 8.34 16.18 0.97
CA ALA A 180 8.88 17.27 1.77
C ALA A 180 8.31 18.68 1.42
N PRO A 181 8.31 19.16 0.16
CA PRO A 181 7.74 20.48 -0.17
C PRO A 181 6.21 20.55 0.01
N GLU A 182 5.48 19.47 -0.25
CA GLU A 182 4.02 19.40 -0.02
C GLU A 182 3.68 19.35 1.48
N TYR A 183 4.55 18.72 2.28
CA TYR A 183 4.42 18.58 3.72
C TYR A 183 4.72 19.89 4.45
N GLU A 184 5.78 20.59 4.04
CA GLU A 184 6.15 21.92 4.54
C GLU A 184 5.04 22.95 4.22
N LYS A 185 4.56 22.95 2.98
CA LYS A 185 3.43 23.78 2.57
C LYS A 185 2.15 23.48 3.38
N ALA A 186 1.89 22.21 3.72
CA ALA A 186 0.76 21.85 4.57
C ALA A 186 0.89 22.43 5.98
N ALA A 187 2.09 22.39 6.57
CA ALA A 187 2.36 22.96 7.88
C ALA A 187 2.14 24.48 7.89
N GLN A 188 2.66 25.18 6.88
CA GLN A 188 2.46 26.61 6.67
C GLN A 188 0.99 26.97 6.44
N GLU A 189 0.24 26.20 5.64
CA GLU A 189 -1.20 26.41 5.43
C GLU A 189 -2.05 26.19 6.69
N LEU A 190 -1.62 25.32 7.61
CA LEU A 190 -2.28 25.08 8.90
C LEU A 190 -1.95 26.19 9.90
N ALA A 191 -0.67 26.58 10.00
CA ALA A 191 -0.20 27.68 10.83
C ALA A 191 -0.86 29.02 10.44
N ALA A 192 -0.94 29.32 9.14
CA ALA A 192 -1.59 30.53 8.62
C ALA A 192 -3.12 30.60 8.90
N LYS A 193 -3.76 29.45 9.15
CA LYS A 193 -5.17 29.36 9.56
C LYS A 193 -5.35 29.46 11.09
N GLY A 194 -4.26 29.56 11.85
CA GLY A 194 -4.28 29.54 13.31
C GLY A 194 -4.68 28.18 13.90
N SER A 195 -4.53 27.08 13.15
CA SER A 195 -4.82 25.74 13.67
C SER A 195 -3.77 25.32 14.70
N LYS A 196 -4.19 24.48 15.65
CA LYS A 196 -3.29 23.84 16.61
C LYS A 196 -2.60 22.60 16.05
N ILE A 197 -2.99 22.11 14.87
CA ILE A 197 -2.37 20.94 14.24
C ILE A 197 -0.89 21.21 14.01
N LYS A 198 -0.04 20.28 14.44
CA LYS A 198 1.41 20.32 14.17
C LYS A 198 1.85 19.21 13.22
N LEU A 199 2.86 19.51 12.41
CA LEU A 199 3.54 18.55 11.56
C LEU A 199 4.97 18.37 12.07
N GLY A 200 5.46 17.14 12.04
CA GLY A 200 6.84 16.82 12.39
C GLY A 200 7.43 15.74 11.47
N LYS A 201 8.76 15.69 11.38
CA LYS A 201 9.51 14.75 10.53
C LYS A 201 10.56 14.01 11.37
N VAL A 202 10.67 12.70 11.18
CA VAL A 202 11.64 11.80 11.84
C VAL A 202 12.46 11.10 10.76
N ASP A 203 13.78 11.28 10.77
CA ASP A 203 14.67 10.45 9.96
C ASP A 203 14.79 9.07 10.61
N ALA A 204 14.00 8.12 10.11
CA ALA A 204 13.95 6.77 10.65
C ALA A 204 15.19 5.91 10.27
N THR A 205 16.14 6.46 9.50
CA THR A 205 17.45 5.83 9.28
C THR A 205 18.42 6.11 10.44
N ILE A 206 18.20 7.21 11.15
CA ILE A 206 18.91 7.61 12.38
C ILE A 206 18.12 7.13 13.60
N GLU A 207 16.86 7.57 13.71
CA GLU A 207 15.92 7.34 14.83
C GLU A 207 15.22 5.96 14.71
N LYS A 208 16.02 4.90 14.61
CA LYS A 208 15.54 3.53 14.32
C LYS A 208 14.58 2.99 15.37
N ASP A 209 14.74 3.39 16.63
CA ASP A 209 13.88 2.97 17.73
C ASP A 209 12.49 3.61 17.63
N LEU A 210 12.40 4.90 17.24
CA LEU A 210 11.12 5.53 16.89
C LEU A 210 10.49 4.85 15.66
N GLY A 211 11.27 4.62 14.60
CA GLY A 211 10.79 3.90 13.42
C GLY A 211 10.19 2.53 13.75
N THR A 212 10.85 1.78 14.65
CA THR A 212 10.38 0.47 15.13
C THR A 212 9.16 0.60 16.06
N LYS A 213 9.19 1.52 17.04
CA LYS A 213 8.08 1.84 17.97
C LYS A 213 6.79 2.15 17.20
N TYR A 214 6.88 2.84 16.07
CA TYR A 214 5.74 3.22 15.22
C TYR A 214 5.48 2.28 14.03
N GLY A 215 6.19 1.14 13.91
CA GLY A 215 5.92 0.11 12.90
C GLY A 215 6.18 0.57 11.46
N VAL A 216 7.27 1.31 11.25
CA VAL A 216 7.66 1.83 9.94
C VAL A 216 8.40 0.74 9.15
N SER A 217 7.78 0.25 8.08
CA SER A 217 8.34 -0.78 7.19
C SER A 217 8.68 -0.29 5.79
N GLY A 218 8.61 1.02 5.54
CA GLY A 218 8.88 1.65 4.25
C GLY A 218 8.71 3.17 4.32
N TYR A 219 9.13 3.89 3.29
CA TYR A 219 9.22 5.36 3.33
C TYR A 219 8.52 6.06 2.15
N PRO A 220 7.87 7.22 2.37
CA PRO A 220 7.53 7.77 3.67
C PRO A 220 6.35 7.02 4.30
N THR A 221 6.35 6.92 5.63
CA THR A 221 5.21 6.49 6.44
C THR A 221 4.68 7.68 7.23
N LEU A 222 3.39 7.99 7.09
CA LEU A 222 2.73 9.08 7.78
C LEU A 222 1.86 8.51 8.91
N LYS A 223 2.04 9.01 10.15
CA LYS A 223 1.23 8.64 11.32
C LYS A 223 0.52 9.86 11.87
N VAL A 224 -0.77 9.73 12.16
CA VAL A 224 -1.50 10.72 12.97
C VAL A 224 -1.35 10.33 14.43
N ILE A 225 -0.89 11.26 15.27
CA ILE A 225 -0.92 11.14 16.71
C ILE A 225 -2.02 12.07 17.22
N ARG A 226 -3.02 11.54 17.94
CA ARG A 226 -4.05 12.34 18.60
C ARG A 226 -4.16 11.96 20.06
N ASN A 227 -3.99 12.92 20.96
CA ASN A 227 -4.04 12.71 22.41
C ASN A 227 -3.16 11.50 22.84
N GLY A 228 -1.92 11.46 22.34
CA GLY A 228 -0.96 10.36 22.53
C GLY A 228 -1.23 9.05 21.77
N LYS A 229 -2.41 8.87 21.16
CA LYS A 229 -2.78 7.65 20.42
C LYS A 229 -2.38 7.73 18.96
N ARG A 230 -1.85 6.62 18.41
CA ARG A 230 -1.37 6.52 17.04
C ARG A 230 -2.43 5.97 16.07
N PHE A 231 -2.48 6.53 14.87
CA PHE A 231 -3.35 6.13 13.77
C PHE A 231 -2.59 6.21 12.44
N GLU A 232 -3.02 5.42 11.44
CA GLU A 232 -2.49 5.52 10.08
C GLU A 232 -3.05 6.75 9.35
N TYR A 233 -2.18 7.48 8.65
CA TYR A 233 -2.64 8.52 7.73
C TYR A 233 -3.06 7.89 6.39
N ASN A 234 -4.35 8.01 6.07
CA ASN A 234 -4.96 7.44 4.85
C ASN A 234 -5.31 8.50 3.79
N GLY A 235 -4.78 9.72 3.93
CA GLY A 235 -5.06 10.83 3.02
C GLY A 235 -4.12 10.93 1.79
N PRO A 236 -4.38 11.87 0.87
CA PRO A 236 -3.49 12.15 -0.27
C PRO A 236 -2.24 12.91 0.16
N ARG A 237 -1.06 12.45 -0.29
CA ARG A 237 0.26 13.05 -0.02
C ARG A 237 0.52 14.34 -0.83
N THR A 238 -0.35 15.32 -0.67
CA THR A 238 -0.26 16.69 -1.23
C THR A 238 -0.69 17.69 -0.16
N SER A 239 -0.27 18.96 -0.23
CA SER A 239 -0.59 19.98 0.78
C SER A 239 -2.10 20.04 1.04
N TYR A 240 -2.90 20.22 -0.01
CA TYR A 240 -4.35 20.23 0.08
C TYR A 240 -4.93 18.94 0.70
N GLY A 241 -4.39 17.77 0.35
CA GLY A 241 -4.82 16.48 0.88
C GLY A 241 -4.51 16.31 2.37
N ILE A 242 -3.31 16.73 2.79
CA ILE A 242 -2.85 16.74 4.19
C ILE A 242 -3.68 17.72 5.01
N VAL A 243 -3.74 18.99 4.59
CA VAL A 243 -4.49 20.05 5.27
C VAL A 243 -5.96 19.65 5.43
N LYS A 244 -6.62 19.21 4.35
CA LYS A 244 -8.02 18.78 4.42
C LYS A 244 -8.19 17.62 5.41
N TYR A 245 -7.38 16.56 5.27
CA TYR A 245 -7.50 15.38 6.13
C TYR A 245 -7.26 15.74 7.60
N MET A 246 -6.23 16.52 7.91
CA MET A 246 -5.92 16.89 9.29
C MET A 246 -6.95 17.83 9.90
N THR A 247 -7.52 18.78 9.15
CA THR A 247 -8.66 19.60 9.61
C THR A 247 -9.92 18.75 9.85
N GLU A 248 -10.15 17.68 9.07
CA GLU A 248 -11.19 16.69 9.36
C GLU A 248 -10.86 15.86 10.63
N GLN A 249 -9.58 15.62 10.93
CA GLN A 249 -9.14 14.95 12.16
C GLN A 249 -9.24 15.85 13.42
N GLU A 250 -9.25 17.18 13.27
CA GLU A 250 -9.46 18.17 14.35
C GLU A 250 -10.92 18.25 14.82
N GLN A 251 -11.87 17.77 13.99
CA GLN A 251 -13.27 17.70 14.39
C GLN A 251 -13.50 16.59 15.45
N PRO A 252 -14.44 16.78 16.40
CA PRO A 252 -14.78 15.78 17.41
C PRO A 252 -15.21 14.45 16.78
N ALA A 253 -14.67 13.32 17.25
CA ALA A 253 -15.01 12.00 16.69
C ALA A 253 -16.49 11.60 16.89
N ALA A 254 -17.18 12.17 17.88
CA ALA A 254 -18.63 12.07 18.03
C ALA A 254 -19.29 13.44 18.08
N LYS A 255 -20.29 13.67 17.22
CA LYS A 255 -21.02 14.93 17.15
C LYS A 255 -22.07 15.05 18.26
N LYS A 256 -22.08 16.18 18.99
CA LYS A 256 -23.20 16.51 19.89
C LYS A 256 -24.44 16.88 19.07
N LEU A 257 -25.55 16.18 19.32
CA LEU A 257 -26.85 16.33 18.67
C LEU A 257 -27.82 16.93 19.69
N GLY A 258 -28.02 18.25 19.64
CA GLY A 258 -28.68 19.02 20.69
C GLY A 258 -30.21 18.93 20.68
N LYS A 259 -30.80 18.45 19.58
CA LYS A 259 -32.25 18.37 19.36
C LYS A 259 -32.61 17.12 18.55
N LEU A 260 -33.78 16.54 18.79
CA LEU A 260 -34.29 15.38 18.04
C LEU A 260 -34.21 15.56 16.51
N LYS A 261 -34.57 16.75 15.98
CA LYS A 261 -34.47 17.05 14.54
C LYS A 261 -33.04 17.00 13.97
N GLU A 262 -32.02 17.19 14.80
CA GLU A 262 -30.62 17.04 14.39
C GLU A 262 -30.25 15.55 14.29
N ILE A 263 -30.75 14.72 15.21
CA ILE A 263 -30.60 13.25 15.16
C ILE A 263 -31.30 12.70 13.91
N GLU A 264 -32.54 13.09 13.64
CA GLU A 264 -33.30 12.67 12.46
C GLU A 264 -32.60 13.03 11.13
N ARG A 265 -31.81 14.12 11.10
CA ARG A 265 -30.97 14.51 9.96
C ARG A 265 -29.59 13.84 9.93
N PHE A 266 -29.13 13.33 11.07
CA PHE A 266 -27.85 12.64 11.23
C PHE A 266 -27.94 11.15 10.93
N MET A 267 -29.15 10.57 11.01
CA MET A 267 -29.45 9.20 10.58
C MET A 267 -29.09 9.01 9.10
N SER A 268 -28.11 8.15 8.85
CA SER A 268 -27.74 7.73 7.50
C SER A 268 -28.81 6.84 6.87
N LYS A 269 -28.87 6.88 5.54
CA LYS A 269 -29.77 6.05 4.73
C LYS A 269 -29.11 4.73 4.34
N ASP A 270 -27.80 4.72 4.13
CA ASP A 270 -27.00 3.68 3.47
C ASP A 270 -25.87 3.07 4.33
N ASP A 271 -25.48 3.73 5.44
CA ASP A 271 -24.62 3.14 6.48
C ASP A 271 -25.33 3.20 7.86
N VAL A 272 -24.77 2.52 8.85
CA VAL A 272 -25.25 2.60 10.24
C VAL A 272 -25.07 4.01 10.83
N THR A 273 -25.81 4.32 11.88
CA THR A 273 -25.63 5.55 12.68
C THR A 273 -25.56 5.16 14.14
N ILE A 274 -24.59 5.70 14.88
CA ILE A 274 -24.39 5.39 16.30
C ILE A 274 -24.72 6.64 17.12
N VAL A 275 -25.67 6.52 18.05
CA VAL A 275 -26.04 7.60 18.95
C VAL A 275 -25.95 7.15 20.41
N GLY A 276 -25.12 7.84 21.19
CA GLY A 276 -25.11 7.71 22.65
C GLY A 276 -26.13 8.62 23.32
N PHE A 277 -26.88 8.09 24.28
CA PHE A 277 -27.95 8.78 25.01
C PHE A 277 -27.48 9.04 26.45
N PHE A 278 -26.92 10.23 26.67
CA PHE A 278 -26.28 10.59 27.94
C PHE A 278 -26.97 11.80 28.58
N ALA A 279 -27.48 11.62 29.80
CA ALA A 279 -28.07 12.72 30.57
C ALA A 279 -26.99 13.73 31.03
N THR A 280 -25.80 13.22 31.32
CA THR A 280 -24.60 13.92 31.77
C THR A 280 -23.36 13.32 31.08
N GLN A 281 -22.23 14.04 31.08
CA GLN A 281 -20.98 13.61 30.40
C GLN A 281 -19.91 13.13 31.40
N ASP A 282 -20.33 12.78 32.61
CA ASP A 282 -19.50 12.37 33.77
C ASP A 282 -19.62 10.86 34.08
N SER A 283 -20.13 10.07 33.13
CA SER A 283 -20.29 8.62 33.27
C SER A 283 -19.17 7.85 32.57
N THR A 284 -18.78 6.72 33.15
CA THR A 284 -17.85 5.74 32.53
C THR A 284 -18.30 5.29 31.15
N ALA A 285 -19.60 5.23 30.90
CA ALA A 285 -20.17 4.92 29.58
C ALA A 285 -19.95 6.05 28.56
N PHE A 286 -19.96 7.33 28.98
CA PHE A 286 -19.61 8.45 28.11
C PHE A 286 -18.11 8.49 27.81
N GLU A 287 -17.26 8.19 28.79
CA GLU A 287 -15.80 8.06 28.61
C GLU A 287 -15.49 6.95 27.60
N ALA A 288 -16.03 5.74 27.82
CA ALA A 288 -15.88 4.59 26.91
C ALA A 288 -16.42 4.88 25.49
N PHE A 289 -17.53 5.61 25.38
CA PHE A 289 -18.08 6.04 24.09
C PHE A 289 -17.18 7.05 23.38
N SER A 290 -16.65 8.04 24.10
CA SER A 290 -15.75 9.05 23.53
C SER A 290 -14.44 8.42 23.06
N GLU A 291 -13.88 7.50 23.86
CA GLU A 291 -12.69 6.74 23.46
C GLU A 291 -12.96 5.83 22.26
N ALA A 292 -14.06 5.08 22.26
CA ALA A 292 -14.43 4.24 21.12
C ALA A 292 -14.67 5.09 19.86
N ALA A 293 -15.27 6.28 19.97
CA ALA A 293 -15.46 7.18 18.83
C ALA A 293 -14.12 7.61 18.22
N GLU A 294 -13.13 8.01 19.03
CA GLU A 294 -11.80 8.35 18.53
C GLU A 294 -11.10 7.18 17.83
N LEU A 295 -11.28 5.96 18.34
CA LEU A 295 -10.76 4.73 17.72
C LEU A 295 -11.50 4.32 16.45
N LEU A 296 -12.78 4.68 16.33
CA LEU A 296 -13.68 4.25 15.25
C LEU A 296 -13.94 5.31 14.17
N ARG A 297 -13.46 6.55 14.29
CA ARG A 297 -13.78 7.65 13.35
C ARG A 297 -13.45 7.40 11.88
N GLU A 298 -12.59 6.44 11.56
CA GLU A 298 -12.32 5.99 10.19
C GLU A 298 -13.22 4.82 9.75
N GLU A 299 -13.69 3.99 10.69
CA GLU A 299 -14.64 2.91 10.45
C GLU A 299 -16.11 3.37 10.44
N PHE A 300 -16.46 4.42 11.19
CA PHE A 300 -17.82 4.91 11.37
C PHE A 300 -17.82 6.45 11.32
N LYS A 301 -18.33 7.03 10.22
CA LYS A 301 -18.39 8.50 10.03
C LYS A 301 -19.60 9.18 10.68
N THR A 302 -20.49 8.38 11.27
CA THR A 302 -21.85 8.74 11.73
C THR A 302 -22.02 8.42 13.23
N MET A 303 -21.04 8.85 14.03
CA MET A 303 -21.09 8.76 15.50
C MET A 303 -21.51 10.10 16.11
N GLY A 304 -22.46 10.05 17.04
CA GLY A 304 -22.94 11.23 17.75
C GLY A 304 -23.54 10.91 19.11
N TYR A 305 -23.92 11.94 19.86
CA TYR A 305 -24.50 11.77 21.18
C TYR A 305 -25.50 12.87 21.51
N THR A 306 -26.46 12.57 22.37
CA THR A 306 -27.53 13.51 22.74
C THR A 306 -27.86 13.47 24.23
N SER A 307 -28.36 14.61 24.71
CA SER A 307 -28.96 14.81 26.03
C SER A 307 -30.39 15.36 25.91
N ASP A 308 -31.02 15.35 24.72
CA ASP A 308 -32.38 15.87 24.51
C ASP A 308 -33.43 14.87 25.04
N PRO A 309 -34.23 15.20 26.07
CA PRO A 309 -35.26 14.29 26.59
C PRO A 309 -36.29 13.82 25.55
N ASN A 310 -36.51 14.61 24.49
CA ASN A 310 -37.40 14.21 23.39
C ASN A 310 -36.79 13.08 22.55
N ALA A 311 -35.47 13.05 22.40
CA ALA A 311 -34.76 11.96 21.73
C ALA A 311 -34.85 10.66 22.54
N PHE A 312 -34.59 10.73 23.85
CA PHE A 312 -34.74 9.59 24.76
C PHE A 312 -36.14 8.98 24.64
N LYS A 313 -37.19 9.83 24.73
CA LYS A 313 -38.59 9.40 24.58
C LYS A 313 -38.91 8.85 23.18
N LYS A 314 -38.32 9.39 22.11
CA LYS A 314 -38.57 8.97 20.72
C LYS A 314 -38.00 7.59 20.40
N TYR A 315 -36.83 7.26 20.97
CA TYR A 315 -36.09 6.03 20.69
C TYR A 315 -36.17 4.99 21.82
N ASP A 316 -36.99 5.23 22.84
CA ASP A 316 -37.11 4.41 24.07
C ASP A 316 -35.75 4.17 24.76
N ALA A 317 -34.89 5.19 24.73
CA ALA A 317 -33.53 5.12 25.22
C ALA A 317 -33.43 5.58 26.69
N LYS A 318 -32.57 4.91 27.45
CA LYS A 318 -32.24 5.19 28.84
C LYS A 318 -30.90 5.93 28.96
N PRO A 319 -30.61 6.60 30.10
CA PRO A 319 -29.29 7.15 30.36
C PRO A 319 -28.21 6.08 30.23
N ASN A 320 -27.15 6.41 29.47
CA ASN A 320 -26.02 5.55 29.11
C ASN A 320 -26.32 4.45 28.08
N ASP A 321 -27.49 4.46 27.42
CA ASP A 321 -27.70 3.63 26.23
C ASP A 321 -26.85 4.14 25.06
N ILE A 322 -26.17 3.22 24.37
CA ILE A 322 -25.49 3.51 23.10
C ILE A 322 -26.15 2.66 22.03
N ILE A 323 -26.81 3.32 21.07
CA ILE A 323 -27.65 2.65 20.08
C ILE A 323 -27.01 2.73 18.71
N ILE A 324 -26.79 1.58 18.08
CA ILE A 324 -26.47 1.47 16.66
C ILE A 324 -27.77 1.26 15.87
N PHE A 325 -28.07 2.20 14.98
CA PHE A 325 -29.25 2.20 14.11
C PHE A 325 -28.86 1.69 12.73
N TYR A 326 -29.65 0.77 12.19
CA TYR A 326 -29.43 0.26 10.84
C TYR A 326 -29.94 1.25 9.78
N PRO A 327 -29.26 1.35 8.63
CA PRO A 327 -29.66 2.19 7.50
C PRO A 327 -31.09 1.93 7.04
N THR A 328 -31.86 3.00 6.85
CA THR A 328 -33.28 2.91 6.45
C THR A 328 -33.50 2.30 5.06
N LEU A 329 -32.49 2.27 4.19
CA LEU A 329 -32.54 1.52 2.93
C LEU A 329 -32.63 0.01 3.15
N PHE A 330 -32.06 -0.51 4.25
CA PHE A 330 -31.88 -1.94 4.48
C PHE A 330 -32.73 -2.51 5.63
N HIS A 331 -33.74 -1.78 6.13
CA HIS A 331 -34.65 -2.33 7.14
C HIS A 331 -35.39 -3.57 6.62
N SER A 332 -35.48 -4.62 7.45
CA SER A 332 -36.22 -5.84 7.15
C SER A 332 -37.18 -6.21 8.30
N LYS A 333 -38.06 -7.19 8.07
CA LYS A 333 -38.91 -7.78 9.12
C LYS A 333 -38.21 -8.90 9.92
N PHE A 334 -36.98 -9.25 9.53
CA PHE A 334 -36.24 -10.40 10.06
C PHE A 334 -35.23 -10.01 11.15
N GLU A 335 -35.04 -8.72 11.38
CA GLU A 335 -34.11 -8.15 12.36
C GLU A 335 -34.71 -6.87 13.00
N PRO A 336 -34.28 -6.47 14.22
CA PRO A 336 -34.65 -5.18 14.77
C PRO A 336 -33.91 -4.05 14.03
N LYS A 337 -34.55 -2.87 13.95
CA LYS A 337 -34.01 -1.68 13.25
C LYS A 337 -32.80 -1.02 13.92
N SER A 338 -32.46 -1.46 15.13
CA SER A 338 -31.33 -1.00 15.92
C SER A 338 -30.91 -2.05 16.94
N ARG A 339 -29.73 -1.86 17.54
CA ARG A 339 -29.25 -2.63 18.70
C ARG A 339 -28.78 -1.65 19.76
N THR A 340 -29.15 -1.89 21.01
CA THR A 340 -28.73 -1.09 22.17
C THR A 340 -27.65 -1.81 22.94
N PHE A 341 -26.56 -1.10 23.22
CA PHE A 341 -25.56 -1.48 24.20
C PHE A 341 -25.83 -0.71 25.49
N ASN A 342 -25.98 -1.45 26.59
CA ASN A 342 -26.08 -0.92 27.94
C ASN A 342 -25.33 -1.88 28.88
N LYS A 343 -24.18 -1.45 29.38
CA LYS A 343 -23.34 -2.17 30.35
C LYS A 343 -22.87 -1.16 31.39
N ALA A 344 -23.20 -1.38 32.66
CA ALA A 344 -22.92 -0.42 33.75
C ALA A 344 -21.42 -0.13 33.97
N SER A 345 -20.55 -1.08 33.60
CA SER A 345 -19.09 -0.94 33.58
C SER A 345 -18.58 -1.30 32.19
N ALA A 346 -18.98 -0.48 31.20
CA ALA A 346 -18.48 -0.57 29.84
C ALA A 346 -17.05 -0.05 29.74
N THR A 347 -16.18 -0.82 29.10
CA THR A 347 -14.90 -0.34 28.58
C THR A 347 -15.08 0.09 27.11
N SER A 348 -14.12 0.81 26.55
CA SER A 348 -14.14 1.11 25.12
C SER A 348 -13.97 -0.18 24.30
N GLU A 349 -13.22 -1.18 24.76
CA GLU A 349 -13.06 -2.47 24.10
C GLU A 349 -14.38 -3.27 23.99
N ASP A 350 -15.20 -3.27 25.06
CA ASP A 350 -16.54 -3.86 25.02
C ASP A 350 -17.38 -3.23 23.90
N LEU A 351 -17.31 -1.89 23.80
CA LEU A 351 -18.08 -1.11 22.86
C LEU A 351 -17.57 -1.27 21.42
N LEU A 352 -16.25 -1.32 21.21
CA LEU A 352 -15.62 -1.66 19.92
C LEU A 352 -16.10 -3.03 19.43
N ALA A 353 -16.10 -4.03 20.31
CA ALA A 353 -16.56 -5.38 19.99
C ALA A 353 -18.05 -5.40 19.62
N PHE A 354 -18.90 -4.74 20.43
CA PHE A 354 -20.33 -4.61 20.16
C PHE A 354 -20.62 -3.90 18.83
N LEU A 355 -20.00 -2.74 18.59
CA LEU A 355 -20.26 -1.92 17.41
C LEU A 355 -19.81 -2.64 16.14
N ARG A 356 -18.62 -3.26 16.13
CA ARG A 356 -18.13 -4.03 14.98
C ARG A 356 -18.96 -5.29 14.73
N GLU A 357 -19.44 -5.97 15.77
CA GLU A 357 -20.33 -7.15 15.60
C GLU A 357 -21.63 -6.76 14.89
N HIS A 358 -22.28 -5.68 15.36
CA HIS A 358 -23.57 -5.21 14.84
C HIS A 358 -23.44 -4.16 13.73
N SER A 359 -22.27 -4.05 13.08
CA SER A 359 -21.97 -2.97 12.14
C SER A 359 -22.67 -3.09 10.78
N ALA A 360 -23.22 -4.27 10.45
CA ALA A 360 -23.99 -4.53 9.25
C ALA A 360 -25.40 -5.03 9.60
N PRO A 361 -26.44 -4.69 8.80
CA PRO A 361 -27.74 -5.37 8.88
C PRO A 361 -27.63 -6.80 8.30
N LEU A 362 -28.67 -7.62 8.49
CA LEU A 362 -28.73 -9.03 8.09
C LEU A 362 -28.36 -9.26 6.63
N VAL A 363 -28.78 -8.36 5.74
CA VAL A 363 -28.28 -8.22 4.37
C VAL A 363 -28.11 -6.74 4.08
N GLY A 364 -26.87 -6.25 4.02
CA GLY A 364 -26.55 -4.87 3.62
C GLY A 364 -25.81 -4.80 2.28
N LYS A 365 -25.55 -3.59 1.77
CA LYS A 365 -24.63 -3.41 0.65
C LYS A 365 -23.18 -3.47 1.12
N MET A 366 -22.39 -4.36 0.52
CA MET A 366 -20.93 -4.37 0.59
C MET A 366 -20.37 -3.49 -0.53
N THR A 367 -19.34 -2.71 -0.19
CA THR A 367 -18.56 -1.84 -1.07
C THR A 367 -17.09 -1.94 -0.68
N LYS A 368 -16.15 -1.55 -1.54
CA LYS A 368 -14.71 -1.53 -1.21
C LYS A 368 -14.40 -0.66 0.01
N LYS A 369 -15.23 0.35 0.29
CA LYS A 369 -15.11 1.24 1.45
C LYS A 369 -15.48 0.56 2.78
N ASN A 370 -16.41 -0.39 2.77
CA ASN A 370 -16.94 -1.01 3.99
C ASN A 370 -16.64 -2.51 4.14
N ALA A 371 -16.14 -3.19 3.09
CA ALA A 371 -15.83 -4.62 3.11
C ALA A 371 -14.90 -5.00 4.29
N ALA A 372 -13.79 -4.29 4.45
CA ALA A 372 -12.81 -4.57 5.50
C ALA A 372 -13.33 -4.31 6.93
N THR A 373 -14.29 -3.39 7.11
CA THR A 373 -14.75 -2.92 8.43
C THR A 373 -16.09 -3.52 8.86
N ARG A 374 -16.92 -3.98 7.91
CA ARG A 374 -18.27 -4.54 8.14
C ARG A 374 -18.37 -6.03 7.83
N TYR A 375 -17.68 -6.47 6.78
CA TYR A 375 -17.84 -7.78 6.16
C TYR A 375 -16.59 -8.66 6.24
N SER A 376 -15.60 -8.32 7.08
CA SER A 376 -14.36 -9.08 7.28
C SER A 376 -14.50 -10.36 8.13
N LYS A 377 -15.68 -10.60 8.73
CA LYS A 377 -15.97 -11.82 9.51
C LYS A 377 -16.59 -12.89 8.63
N HIS A 378 -15.98 -14.07 8.60
CA HIS A 378 -16.49 -15.24 7.90
C HIS A 378 -17.37 -16.10 8.83
N PRO A 379 -18.37 -16.83 8.31
CA PRO A 379 -18.60 -17.09 6.89
C PRO A 379 -19.48 -15.98 6.29
N LEU A 380 -19.03 -15.44 5.16
CA LEU A 380 -19.73 -14.37 4.45
C LEU A 380 -20.30 -14.93 3.15
N VAL A 381 -21.58 -14.72 2.91
CA VAL A 381 -22.25 -14.97 1.64
C VAL A 381 -22.43 -13.64 0.93
N VAL A 382 -21.85 -13.47 -0.24
CA VAL A 382 -22.01 -12.26 -1.06
C VAL A 382 -22.70 -12.62 -2.36
N VAL A 383 -23.79 -11.91 -2.64
CA VAL A 383 -24.52 -11.97 -3.92
C VAL A 383 -24.21 -10.71 -4.70
N TYR A 384 -23.59 -10.86 -5.86
CA TYR A 384 -23.14 -9.80 -6.75
C TYR A 384 -24.11 -9.66 -7.93
N TYR A 385 -24.52 -8.44 -8.20
CA TYR A 385 -25.33 -8.01 -9.34
C TYR A 385 -25.15 -6.49 -9.50
N ASN A 386 -25.90 -5.82 -10.39
CA ASN A 386 -25.96 -4.34 -10.41
C ASN A 386 -26.72 -3.79 -9.17
N ALA A 387 -26.05 -3.78 -8.02
CA ALA A 387 -26.65 -3.50 -6.71
C ALA A 387 -26.70 -1.99 -6.41
N ASP A 388 -27.28 -1.18 -7.29
CA ASP A 388 -27.44 0.26 -7.07
C ASP A 388 -28.73 0.60 -6.27
N PHE A 389 -28.55 1.22 -5.11
CA PHE A 389 -29.64 1.70 -4.24
C PHE A 389 -29.89 3.21 -4.39
N SER A 390 -29.33 3.85 -5.43
CA SER A 390 -29.73 5.20 -5.85
C SER A 390 -31.23 5.25 -6.20
N ILE A 391 -31.81 6.46 -6.19
CA ILE A 391 -33.26 6.67 -6.32
C ILE A 391 -33.82 6.03 -7.61
N GLN A 392 -33.03 5.95 -8.69
CA GLN A 392 -33.46 5.43 -9.99
C GLN A 392 -33.51 3.90 -10.05
N TYR A 393 -32.60 3.20 -9.37
CA TYR A 393 -32.41 1.74 -9.51
C TYR A 393 -32.80 0.94 -8.26
N ARG A 394 -33.07 1.64 -7.14
CA ARG A 394 -33.38 1.06 -5.82
C ARG A 394 -34.44 -0.04 -5.83
N GLU A 395 -35.49 0.07 -6.65
CA GLU A 395 -36.59 -0.91 -6.65
C GLU A 395 -36.12 -2.30 -7.10
N GLY A 396 -35.35 -2.37 -8.21
CA GLY A 396 -34.74 -3.62 -8.68
C GLY A 396 -33.70 -4.15 -7.69
N SER A 397 -32.87 -3.27 -7.13
CA SER A 397 -31.86 -3.67 -6.14
C SER A 397 -32.44 -4.20 -4.84
N GLU A 398 -33.55 -3.63 -4.38
CA GLU A 398 -34.28 -4.12 -3.20
C GLU A 398 -35.06 -5.40 -3.50
N TYR A 399 -35.61 -5.58 -4.70
CA TYR A 399 -36.26 -6.82 -5.11
C TYR A 399 -35.32 -8.03 -4.98
N TRP A 400 -34.12 -7.96 -5.55
CA TRP A 400 -33.12 -9.03 -5.44
C TRP A 400 -32.62 -9.22 -4.02
N ARG A 401 -32.38 -8.13 -3.29
CA ARG A 401 -32.01 -8.16 -1.87
C ARG A 401 -33.09 -8.85 -1.00
N GLN A 402 -34.37 -8.72 -1.31
CA GLN A 402 -35.45 -9.42 -0.59
C GLN A 402 -35.42 -10.94 -0.82
N LYS A 403 -35.09 -11.43 -2.03
CA LYS A 403 -34.82 -12.86 -2.26
C LYS A 403 -33.67 -13.36 -1.38
N VAL A 404 -32.56 -12.61 -1.30
CA VAL A 404 -31.43 -12.93 -0.41
C VAL A 404 -31.85 -12.94 1.07
N LEU A 405 -32.61 -11.94 1.54
CA LEU A 405 -33.11 -11.86 2.93
C LEU A 405 -33.94 -13.07 3.34
N ASN A 406 -34.84 -13.55 2.46
CA ASN A 406 -35.70 -14.71 2.74
C ASN A 406 -34.91 -16.00 3.02
N ILE A 407 -33.69 -16.10 2.47
CA ILE A 407 -32.74 -17.19 2.70
C ILE A 407 -31.87 -16.88 3.92
N ALA A 408 -31.25 -15.69 3.97
CA ALA A 408 -30.34 -15.25 5.04
C ALA A 408 -30.94 -15.39 6.44
N GLN A 409 -32.22 -15.06 6.61
CA GLN A 409 -32.92 -15.15 7.90
C GLN A 409 -32.91 -16.56 8.51
N ARG A 410 -32.75 -17.61 7.69
CA ARG A 410 -32.71 -19.02 8.15
C ARG A 410 -31.34 -19.45 8.68
N TYR A 411 -30.26 -18.81 8.25
CA TYR A 411 -28.87 -19.16 8.60
C TYR A 411 -28.26 -18.30 9.73
N GLN A 412 -29.06 -17.44 10.37
CA GLN A 412 -28.62 -16.58 11.48
C GLN A 412 -28.04 -17.37 12.67
N LYS A 413 -28.59 -18.56 12.96
CA LYS A 413 -28.13 -19.42 14.06
C LYS A 413 -26.74 -20.01 13.80
N ASP A 414 -26.44 -20.28 12.53
CA ASP A 414 -25.17 -20.84 12.06
C ASP A 414 -24.10 -19.74 11.83
N LYS A 415 -24.44 -18.49 12.18
CA LYS A 415 -23.60 -17.28 12.14
C LYS A 415 -23.13 -16.85 10.73
N TYR A 416 -23.80 -17.31 9.68
CA TYR A 416 -23.56 -16.77 8.33
C TYR A 416 -23.94 -15.29 8.27
N ARG A 417 -23.02 -14.49 7.74
CA ARG A 417 -23.23 -13.09 7.37
C ARG A 417 -23.60 -13.04 5.90
N PHE A 418 -24.50 -12.14 5.52
CA PHE A 418 -24.93 -11.97 4.12
C PHE A 418 -24.74 -10.52 3.68
N ALA A 419 -24.39 -10.34 2.41
CA ALA A 419 -24.31 -9.05 1.75
C ALA A 419 -24.79 -9.13 0.30
N VAL A 420 -25.25 -8.01 -0.22
CA VAL A 420 -25.33 -7.76 -1.66
C VAL A 420 -24.19 -6.83 -2.07
N ALA A 421 -23.62 -7.03 -3.24
CA ALA A 421 -22.49 -6.25 -3.73
C ALA A 421 -22.67 -5.86 -5.19
N ASP A 422 -22.02 -4.78 -5.58
CA ASP A 422 -22.02 -4.32 -6.96
C ASP A 422 -21.00 -5.12 -7.78
N GLU A 423 -21.42 -5.76 -8.87
CA GLU A 423 -20.53 -6.62 -9.65
C GLU A 423 -19.42 -5.86 -10.39
N GLU A 424 -19.68 -4.63 -10.86
CA GLU A 424 -18.65 -3.80 -11.49
C GLU A 424 -17.60 -3.37 -10.47
N GLU A 425 -18.03 -2.97 -9.27
CA GLU A 425 -17.12 -2.63 -8.17
C GLU A 425 -16.22 -3.83 -7.81
N PHE A 426 -16.71 -5.06 -7.88
CA PHE A 426 -15.98 -6.27 -7.49
C PHE A 426 -15.54 -7.18 -8.66
N ALA A 427 -15.55 -6.68 -9.90
CA ALA A 427 -15.25 -7.48 -11.11
C ALA A 427 -13.91 -8.24 -11.05
N ALA A 428 -12.86 -7.64 -10.46
CA ALA A 428 -11.56 -8.29 -10.28
C ALA A 428 -11.60 -9.47 -9.28
N GLU A 429 -12.47 -9.41 -8.27
CA GLU A 429 -12.68 -10.52 -7.33
C GLU A 429 -13.49 -11.66 -7.96
N LEU A 430 -14.53 -11.33 -8.72
CA LEU A 430 -15.30 -12.29 -9.52
C LEU A 430 -14.40 -13.00 -10.53
N ALA A 431 -13.61 -12.26 -11.31
CA ALA A 431 -12.65 -12.82 -12.26
C ALA A 431 -11.60 -13.73 -11.57
N ALA A 432 -11.13 -13.36 -10.38
CA ALA A 432 -10.18 -14.15 -9.60
C ALA A 432 -10.73 -15.49 -9.08
N VAL A 433 -12.05 -15.71 -9.11
CA VAL A 433 -12.68 -17.00 -8.79
C VAL A 433 -13.36 -17.68 -9.99
N GLY A 434 -13.13 -17.17 -11.21
CA GLY A 434 -13.70 -17.72 -12.45
C GLY A 434 -15.10 -17.22 -12.81
N LEU A 435 -15.65 -16.24 -12.07
CA LEU A 435 -16.98 -15.66 -12.29
C LEU A 435 -16.99 -14.38 -13.15
N GLY A 436 -15.83 -13.96 -13.70
CA GLY A 436 -15.73 -12.70 -14.47
C GLY A 436 -16.44 -12.70 -15.82
N ASP A 437 -16.67 -13.88 -16.41
CA ASP A 437 -17.37 -14.07 -17.70
C ASP A 437 -18.63 -14.97 -17.51
N SER A 438 -19.21 -15.01 -16.31
CA SER A 438 -20.14 -16.09 -15.89
C SER A 438 -21.49 -16.14 -16.60
N ALA A 439 -21.89 -15.09 -17.32
CA ALA A 439 -23.19 -14.93 -17.97
C ALA A 439 -24.43 -15.00 -17.05
N LEU A 440 -24.26 -15.23 -15.74
CA LEU A 440 -25.32 -15.17 -14.75
C LEU A 440 -25.72 -13.71 -14.47
N GLU A 441 -27.01 -13.46 -14.27
CA GLU A 441 -27.50 -12.19 -13.70
C GLU A 441 -27.06 -11.98 -12.24
N HIS A 442 -26.73 -13.08 -11.54
CA HIS A 442 -26.39 -13.08 -10.12
C HIS A 442 -25.22 -14.01 -9.83
N ASN A 443 -24.07 -13.43 -9.52
CA ASN A 443 -22.90 -14.15 -9.08
C ASN A 443 -22.92 -14.34 -7.57
N VAL A 444 -22.46 -15.48 -7.05
CA VAL A 444 -22.42 -15.74 -5.60
C VAL A 444 -21.05 -16.28 -5.19
N ILE A 445 -20.48 -15.71 -4.13
CA ILE A 445 -19.30 -16.23 -3.46
C ILE A 445 -19.62 -16.42 -1.97
N VAL A 446 -19.31 -17.61 -1.44
CA VAL A 446 -19.21 -17.81 0.00
C VAL A 446 -17.74 -17.81 0.41
N PHE A 447 -17.40 -16.95 1.35
CA PHE A 447 -16.10 -16.92 2.02
C PHE A 447 -16.19 -17.81 3.27
N GLY A 448 -15.46 -18.91 3.28
CA GLY A 448 -15.54 -19.94 4.31
C GLY A 448 -14.78 -19.61 5.60
N TYR A 449 -15.13 -20.30 6.68
CA TYR A 449 -14.37 -20.31 7.94
C TYR A 449 -12.93 -20.85 7.75
N ASP A 450 -12.70 -21.67 6.72
CA ASP A 450 -11.41 -22.25 6.34
C ASP A 450 -10.54 -21.28 5.51
N GLY A 451 -10.99 -20.04 5.32
CA GLY A 451 -10.31 -19.02 4.51
C GLY A 451 -10.45 -19.22 2.99
N LYS A 452 -11.15 -20.26 2.53
CA LYS A 452 -11.35 -20.51 1.10
C LYS A 452 -12.55 -19.75 0.55
N LYS A 453 -12.55 -19.51 -0.76
CA LYS A 453 -13.69 -18.95 -1.49
C LYS A 453 -14.44 -20.10 -2.18
N TYR A 454 -15.76 -20.05 -2.14
CA TYR A 454 -16.66 -21.02 -2.75
C TYR A 454 -17.57 -20.26 -3.73
N PRO A 455 -17.21 -20.15 -5.02
CA PRO A 455 -18.07 -19.58 -6.05
C PRO A 455 -19.22 -20.54 -6.39
N MET A 456 -20.41 -19.99 -6.65
CA MET A 456 -21.53 -20.75 -7.21
C MET A 456 -21.27 -21.00 -8.70
N ASN A 457 -21.16 -22.26 -9.11
CA ASN A 457 -20.75 -22.63 -10.48
C ASN A 457 -21.87 -22.30 -11.50
N PRO A 458 -21.64 -21.42 -12.50
CA PRO A 458 -22.64 -21.10 -13.51
C PRO A 458 -23.13 -22.30 -14.32
N GLU A 459 -22.30 -23.33 -14.52
CA GLU A 459 -22.70 -24.56 -15.24
C GLU A 459 -23.61 -25.49 -14.42
N GLU A 460 -23.73 -25.26 -13.11
CA GLU A 460 -24.57 -26.06 -12.19
C GLU A 460 -25.76 -25.29 -11.62
N PHE A 461 -25.80 -23.96 -11.81
CA PHE A 461 -26.73 -23.02 -11.18
C PHE A 461 -27.17 -21.95 -12.18
N ASP A 462 -27.95 -22.35 -13.19
CA ASP A 462 -28.46 -21.50 -14.29
C ASP A 462 -29.92 -21.04 -14.11
N GLY A 463 -30.59 -21.46 -13.04
CA GLY A 463 -31.98 -21.10 -12.70
C GLY A 463 -32.16 -19.77 -11.95
N ASP A 464 -33.32 -19.62 -11.30
CA ASP A 464 -33.66 -18.44 -10.49
C ASP A 464 -32.77 -18.29 -9.25
N LEU A 465 -32.44 -17.04 -8.87
CA LEU A 465 -31.54 -16.72 -7.75
C LEU A 465 -31.92 -17.42 -6.44
N ASP A 466 -33.19 -17.46 -6.07
CA ASP A 466 -33.65 -18.02 -4.80
C ASP A 466 -33.58 -19.56 -4.77
N GLU A 467 -33.80 -20.24 -5.89
CA GLU A 467 -33.60 -21.69 -5.98
C GLU A 467 -32.10 -22.02 -5.94
N ASN A 468 -31.31 -21.35 -6.78
CA ASN A 468 -29.86 -21.54 -6.85
C ASN A 468 -29.16 -21.24 -5.52
N LEU A 469 -29.44 -20.10 -4.90
CA LEU A 469 -28.84 -19.70 -3.62
C LEU A 469 -29.30 -20.61 -2.48
N GLU A 470 -30.56 -21.09 -2.49
CA GLU A 470 -31.01 -22.04 -1.48
C GLU A 470 -30.31 -23.40 -1.61
N GLU A 471 -30.19 -23.95 -2.83
CA GLU A 471 -29.44 -25.19 -3.04
C GLU A 471 -27.94 -25.00 -2.73
N PHE A 472 -27.32 -23.92 -3.22
CA PHE A 472 -25.91 -23.67 -2.98
C PHE A 472 -25.60 -23.56 -1.48
N MET A 473 -26.45 -22.86 -0.71
CA MET A 473 -26.32 -22.80 0.76
C MET A 473 -26.55 -24.16 1.45
N LYS A 474 -27.40 -25.05 0.91
CA LYS A 474 -27.50 -26.45 1.39
C LYS A 474 -26.21 -27.23 1.11
N ARG A 475 -25.56 -27.03 -0.05
CA ARG A 475 -24.28 -27.67 -0.38
C ARG A 475 -23.13 -27.13 0.49
N ILE A 476 -23.11 -25.83 0.76
CA ILE A 476 -22.16 -25.16 1.67
C ILE A 476 -22.31 -25.70 3.11
N SER A 477 -23.51 -25.65 3.68
CA SER A 477 -23.76 -26.07 5.07
C SER A 477 -23.58 -27.58 5.31
N SER A 478 -23.71 -28.41 4.26
CA SER A 478 -23.41 -29.85 4.31
C SER A 478 -21.97 -30.22 3.95
N GLY A 479 -21.09 -29.26 3.69
CA GLY A 479 -19.68 -29.50 3.34
C GLY A 479 -19.46 -30.13 1.96
N LYS A 480 -20.47 -30.08 1.07
CA LYS A 480 -20.46 -30.66 -0.28
C LYS A 480 -20.04 -29.66 -1.37
N ALA A 481 -20.05 -28.37 -1.08
CA ALA A 481 -19.54 -27.34 -1.98
C ALA A 481 -18.03 -27.47 -2.17
N LYS A 482 -17.54 -27.23 -3.40
CA LYS A 482 -16.11 -27.24 -3.71
C LYS A 482 -15.55 -25.82 -3.57
N PRO A 483 -14.37 -25.63 -2.95
CA PRO A 483 -13.70 -24.33 -2.97
C PRO A 483 -13.17 -24.04 -4.38
N HIS A 484 -13.00 -22.75 -4.69
CA HIS A 484 -12.19 -22.32 -5.83
C HIS A 484 -10.74 -22.77 -5.63
N VAL A 485 -10.14 -23.22 -6.72
CA VAL A 485 -8.72 -23.57 -6.84
C VAL A 485 -8.21 -22.75 -8.01
N LYS A 486 -7.20 -21.90 -7.80
CA LYS A 486 -6.67 -21.06 -8.88
C LYS A 486 -6.17 -21.93 -10.01
N SER A 487 -6.64 -21.64 -11.23
CA SER A 487 -6.29 -22.40 -12.43
C SER A 487 -6.03 -21.48 -13.63
N ALA A 488 -4.99 -21.80 -14.39
CA ALA A 488 -4.75 -21.22 -15.70
C ALA A 488 -5.56 -21.99 -16.76
N LYS A 489 -5.89 -21.34 -17.89
CA LYS A 489 -6.64 -21.99 -18.98
C LYS A 489 -5.88 -23.22 -19.51
N ALA A 490 -6.52 -24.39 -19.41
CA ALA A 490 -5.95 -25.65 -19.91
C ALA A 490 -5.65 -25.58 -21.42
N PRO A 491 -4.52 -26.12 -21.91
CA PRO A 491 -4.18 -26.06 -23.32
C PRO A 491 -5.12 -26.89 -24.19
N LYS A 492 -5.70 -26.25 -25.21
CA LYS A 492 -6.53 -26.91 -26.21
C LYS A 492 -5.63 -27.77 -27.12
N ASN A 493 -5.93 -29.07 -27.20
CA ASN A 493 -5.22 -30.07 -28.02
C ASN A 493 -3.75 -30.33 -27.63
N GLU A 494 -3.50 -30.64 -26.36
CA GLU A 494 -2.17 -30.96 -25.80
C GLU A 494 -1.52 -32.24 -26.38
N LYS A 495 -0.76 -32.06 -27.47
CA LYS A 495 0.00 -33.13 -28.17
C LYS A 495 1.41 -33.36 -27.63
N SER A 496 1.93 -32.53 -26.71
CA SER A 496 3.27 -32.70 -26.15
C SER A 496 3.42 -34.02 -25.39
N ALA A 497 4.63 -34.60 -25.40
CA ALA A 497 4.98 -35.74 -24.52
C ALA A 497 5.07 -35.30 -23.05
N LEU A 498 5.62 -34.11 -22.80
CA LEU A 498 5.59 -33.44 -21.50
C LEU A 498 4.24 -32.72 -21.35
N LYS A 499 3.37 -33.19 -20.46
CA LYS A 499 1.99 -32.67 -20.30
C LYS A 499 1.93 -31.40 -19.47
N THR A 500 1.21 -30.40 -19.97
CA THR A 500 0.91 -29.19 -19.20
C THR A 500 -0.26 -29.43 -18.24
N VAL A 501 0.01 -29.26 -16.95
CA VAL A 501 -0.97 -29.35 -15.87
C VAL A 501 -1.34 -27.95 -15.38
N VAL A 502 -2.64 -27.78 -15.12
CA VAL A 502 -3.29 -26.61 -14.52
C VAL A 502 -4.25 -27.10 -13.43
N GLY A 503 -4.78 -26.21 -12.58
CA GLY A 503 -5.68 -26.59 -11.49
C GLY A 503 -6.85 -27.48 -11.97
N ASP A 504 -7.53 -27.08 -13.04
CA ASP A 504 -8.73 -27.75 -13.56
C ASP A 504 -8.46 -29.17 -14.10
N ASN A 505 -7.25 -29.45 -14.58
CA ASN A 505 -6.89 -30.75 -15.17
C ASN A 505 -6.00 -31.61 -14.26
N PHE A 506 -5.59 -31.10 -13.09
CA PHE A 506 -4.68 -31.78 -12.16
C PHE A 506 -5.19 -33.18 -11.80
N ASN A 507 -6.44 -33.29 -11.35
CA ASN A 507 -7.03 -34.58 -10.98
C ASN A 507 -7.08 -35.58 -12.14
N LYS A 508 -7.31 -35.09 -13.37
CA LYS A 508 -7.41 -35.93 -14.58
C LYS A 508 -6.04 -36.45 -15.06
N ILE A 509 -4.96 -35.74 -14.77
CA ILE A 509 -3.61 -36.08 -15.26
C ILE A 509 -2.75 -36.71 -14.15
N VAL A 510 -2.67 -36.05 -12.99
CA VAL A 510 -1.78 -36.44 -11.90
C VAL A 510 -2.40 -37.55 -11.06
N ASN A 511 -3.68 -37.41 -10.72
CA ASN A 511 -4.42 -38.36 -9.88
C ASN A 511 -5.09 -39.49 -10.69
N ASP A 512 -4.67 -39.73 -11.94
CA ASP A 512 -5.03 -40.93 -12.68
C ASP A 512 -4.37 -42.16 -12.03
N GLU A 513 -5.17 -42.92 -11.28
CA GLU A 513 -4.75 -44.15 -10.60
C GLU A 513 -4.20 -45.23 -11.54
N SER A 514 -4.43 -45.12 -12.85
CA SER A 514 -3.85 -46.01 -13.85
C SER A 514 -2.40 -45.70 -14.23
N LYS A 515 -1.87 -44.52 -13.86
CA LYS A 515 -0.56 -44.01 -14.29
C LYS A 515 0.39 -43.75 -13.14
N ASP A 516 1.69 -43.94 -13.39
CA ASP A 516 2.73 -43.29 -12.60
C ASP A 516 2.96 -41.89 -13.19
N VAL A 517 3.14 -40.86 -12.35
CA VAL A 517 3.27 -39.48 -12.83
C VAL A 517 4.46 -38.80 -12.16
N LEU A 518 5.40 -38.30 -12.96
CA LEU A 518 6.43 -37.35 -12.50
C LEU A 518 5.92 -35.94 -12.86
N ILE A 519 5.88 -35.02 -11.88
CA ILE A 519 5.42 -33.64 -12.07
C ILE A 519 6.44 -32.62 -11.57
N GLU A 520 6.73 -31.63 -12.40
CA GLU A 520 7.50 -30.43 -12.05
C GLU A 520 6.55 -29.26 -11.74
N PHE A 521 6.71 -28.66 -10.57
CA PHE A 521 6.14 -27.35 -10.22
C PHE A 521 7.21 -26.28 -10.44
N TYR A 522 6.92 -25.33 -11.33
CA TYR A 522 7.86 -24.28 -11.75
C TYR A 522 7.25 -22.88 -11.66
N ALA A 523 8.11 -21.87 -11.85
CA ALA A 523 7.73 -20.46 -11.98
C ALA A 523 8.34 -19.87 -13.27
N PRO A 524 7.63 -19.04 -14.06
CA PRO A 524 8.14 -18.51 -15.33
C PRO A 524 9.42 -17.65 -15.23
N TRP A 525 9.69 -17.07 -14.06
CA TRP A 525 10.88 -16.25 -13.78
C TRP A 525 12.07 -17.06 -13.22
N CYS A 526 11.87 -18.33 -12.85
CA CYS A 526 12.89 -19.19 -12.25
C CYS A 526 13.96 -19.61 -13.27
N GLY A 527 15.18 -19.06 -13.16
CA GLY A 527 16.30 -19.39 -14.05
C GLY A 527 16.73 -20.87 -14.00
N HIS A 528 16.59 -21.53 -12.84
CA HIS A 528 16.83 -22.96 -12.69
C HIS A 528 15.81 -23.84 -13.42
N CYS A 529 14.57 -23.37 -13.55
CA CYS A 529 13.48 -24.06 -14.21
C CYS A 529 13.65 -23.95 -15.73
N LYS A 530 13.95 -22.75 -16.24
CA LYS A 530 14.29 -22.52 -17.65
C LYS A 530 15.45 -23.39 -18.17
N LYS A 531 16.44 -23.69 -17.31
CA LYS A 531 17.54 -24.61 -17.63
C LYS A 531 17.12 -26.08 -17.65
N PHE A 532 16.11 -26.46 -16.87
CA PHE A 532 15.65 -27.84 -16.74
C PHE A 532 14.59 -28.22 -17.78
N GLU A 533 13.70 -27.28 -18.17
CA GLU A 533 12.64 -27.49 -19.17
C GLU A 533 13.08 -28.25 -20.45
N PRO A 534 14.18 -27.88 -21.16
CA PRO A 534 14.58 -28.61 -22.37
C PRO A 534 15.04 -30.05 -22.06
N ILE A 535 15.70 -30.27 -20.91
CA ILE A 535 16.14 -31.60 -20.45
C ILE A 535 14.92 -32.48 -20.15
N TYR A 536 13.93 -31.90 -19.45
CA TYR A 536 12.74 -32.61 -19.02
C TYR A 536 11.79 -32.94 -20.18
N LYS A 537 11.71 -32.06 -21.19
CA LYS A 537 10.98 -32.31 -22.43
C LYS A 537 11.61 -33.44 -23.25
N ASP A 538 12.92 -33.39 -23.50
CA ASP A 538 13.66 -34.46 -24.20
C ASP A 538 13.52 -35.81 -23.50
N MET A 539 13.55 -35.81 -22.16
CA MET A 539 13.32 -37.01 -21.36
C MET A 539 11.90 -37.58 -21.53
N ALA A 540 10.87 -36.74 -21.58
CA ALA A 540 9.49 -37.17 -21.84
C ALA A 540 9.32 -37.78 -23.24
N GLU A 541 9.93 -37.17 -24.26
CA GLU A 541 9.90 -37.68 -25.64
C GLU A 541 10.62 -39.03 -25.76
N LYS A 542 11.78 -39.20 -25.11
CA LYS A 542 12.52 -40.47 -25.08
C LYS A 542 11.78 -41.60 -24.35
N LEU A 543 11.18 -41.33 -23.19
CA LEU A 543 10.43 -42.33 -22.43
C LEU A 543 9.17 -42.78 -23.18
N LEU A 544 8.51 -41.86 -23.90
CA LEU A 544 7.38 -42.20 -24.78
C LEU A 544 7.84 -43.08 -25.96
N ALA A 545 9.00 -42.79 -26.57
CA ALA A 545 9.58 -43.61 -27.62
C ALA A 545 10.02 -45.01 -27.14
N GLU A 546 10.47 -45.14 -25.88
CA GLU A 546 10.72 -46.41 -25.19
C GLU A 546 9.44 -47.21 -24.84
N LYS A 547 8.25 -46.67 -25.17
CA LYS A 547 6.93 -47.26 -24.90
C LYS A 547 6.57 -47.36 -23.41
N GLU A 548 7.09 -46.48 -22.56
CA GLU A 548 6.69 -46.34 -21.16
C GLU A 548 5.31 -45.64 -21.03
N THR A 549 4.27 -46.20 -21.66
CA THR A 549 2.94 -45.57 -21.79
C THR A 549 2.12 -45.50 -20.49
N ASN A 550 2.63 -46.12 -19.42
CA ASN A 550 2.08 -45.99 -18.06
C ASN A 550 2.68 -44.83 -17.27
N LEU A 551 3.73 -44.20 -17.80
CA LEU A 551 4.39 -43.05 -17.21
C LEU A 551 3.92 -41.75 -17.87
N VAL A 552 3.60 -40.75 -17.07
CA VAL A 552 3.35 -39.39 -17.54
C VAL A 552 4.43 -38.47 -16.94
N LEU A 553 5.11 -37.71 -17.79
CA LEU A 553 5.89 -36.55 -17.36
C LEU A 553 5.03 -35.31 -17.55
N ALA A 554 4.90 -34.50 -16.50
CA ALA A 554 4.06 -33.32 -16.46
C ALA A 554 4.78 -32.10 -15.87
N LYS A 555 4.34 -30.89 -16.23
CA LYS A 555 4.77 -29.62 -15.62
C LYS A 555 3.57 -28.71 -15.30
N MET A 556 3.67 -27.95 -14.21
CA MET A 556 2.64 -27.02 -13.73
C MET A 556 3.27 -25.70 -13.30
N ASP A 557 2.73 -24.59 -13.80
CA ASP A 557 3.10 -23.25 -13.32
C ASP A 557 2.40 -23.00 -11.98
N ALA A 558 3.12 -23.14 -10.88
CA ALA A 558 2.57 -22.96 -9.53
C ALA A 558 2.54 -21.48 -9.09
N THR A 559 2.84 -20.54 -9.97
CA THR A 559 2.52 -19.11 -9.77
C THR A 559 1.15 -18.76 -10.38
N ALA A 560 0.76 -19.47 -11.44
CA ALA A 560 -0.52 -19.31 -12.11
C ALA A 560 -1.62 -20.26 -11.60
N ASN A 561 -1.28 -21.30 -10.84
CA ASN A 561 -2.19 -22.34 -10.37
C ASN A 561 -1.93 -22.71 -8.91
N ASP A 562 -2.98 -23.08 -8.17
CA ASP A 562 -2.84 -23.67 -6.84
C ASP A 562 -2.55 -25.18 -6.97
N ALA A 563 -1.55 -25.67 -6.24
CA ALA A 563 -1.26 -27.10 -6.13
C ALA A 563 -2.04 -27.72 -4.96
N PRO A 564 -2.47 -29.01 -5.05
CA PRO A 564 -3.06 -29.71 -3.91
C PRO A 564 -2.09 -29.81 -2.72
N THR A 565 -2.64 -29.88 -1.51
CA THR A 565 -1.90 -29.81 -0.23
C THR A 565 -0.84 -30.89 -0.05
N GLU A 566 -0.98 -32.02 -0.75
CA GLU A 566 -0.04 -33.15 -0.74
C GLU A 566 1.27 -32.80 -1.45
N PHE A 567 1.27 -31.77 -2.30
CA PHE A 567 2.40 -31.29 -3.09
C PHE A 567 2.93 -29.96 -2.52
N ALA A 568 3.68 -30.03 -1.43
CA ALA A 568 4.28 -28.86 -0.80
C ALA A 568 5.35 -28.19 -1.69
N VAL A 569 4.95 -27.13 -2.41
CA VAL A 569 5.82 -26.32 -3.27
C VAL A 569 6.46 -25.18 -2.46
N GLU A 570 7.63 -25.45 -1.90
CA GLU A 570 8.39 -24.49 -1.07
C GLU A 570 9.38 -23.62 -1.88
N GLY A 571 9.59 -23.95 -3.15
CA GLY A 571 10.53 -23.28 -4.04
C GLY A 571 10.53 -23.87 -5.46
N PHE A 572 11.39 -23.36 -6.34
CA PHE A 572 11.35 -23.65 -7.77
C PHE A 572 12.70 -24.10 -8.36
N PRO A 573 12.73 -25.18 -9.17
CA PRO A 573 11.64 -26.13 -9.42
C PRO A 573 11.47 -27.10 -8.23
N THR A 574 10.24 -27.48 -7.92
CA THR A 574 9.92 -28.60 -7.00
C THR A 574 9.40 -29.77 -7.82
N ILE A 575 9.91 -30.98 -7.60
CA ILE A 575 9.55 -32.16 -8.39
C ILE A 575 8.96 -33.23 -7.46
N TYR A 576 7.85 -33.85 -7.87
CA TYR A 576 7.20 -34.95 -7.16
C TYR A 576 6.92 -36.12 -8.10
N PHE A 577 6.93 -37.34 -7.56
CA PHE A 577 6.46 -38.54 -8.25
C PHE A 577 5.23 -39.12 -7.53
N ALA A 578 4.10 -39.19 -8.23
CA ALA A 578 2.82 -39.72 -7.74
C ALA A 578 2.57 -41.12 -8.35
N PRO A 579 2.88 -42.22 -7.63
CA PRO A 579 2.79 -43.57 -8.17
C PRO A 579 1.35 -44.00 -8.47
N SER A 580 1.18 -44.96 -9.37
CA SER A 580 -0.12 -45.59 -9.63
C SER A 580 -0.62 -46.31 -8.35
N GLY A 581 -1.87 -46.06 -7.94
CA GLY A 581 -2.46 -46.63 -6.73
C GLY A 581 -2.09 -45.91 -5.43
N LYS A 582 -1.36 -44.78 -5.49
CA LYS A 582 -0.80 -44.07 -4.31
C LYS A 582 -0.81 -42.54 -4.45
N LYS A 583 -1.88 -41.97 -4.99
CA LYS A 583 -1.93 -40.53 -5.34
C LYS A 583 -1.96 -39.58 -4.13
N SER A 584 -2.43 -40.04 -2.98
CA SER A 584 -2.36 -39.33 -1.70
C SER A 584 -0.97 -39.32 -1.06
N GLU A 585 -0.01 -40.09 -1.58
CA GLU A 585 1.35 -40.21 -1.04
C GLU A 585 2.42 -39.85 -2.10
N PRO A 586 2.41 -38.63 -2.66
CA PRO A 586 3.38 -38.23 -3.67
C PRO A 586 4.79 -38.08 -3.05
N ILE A 587 5.79 -38.60 -3.75
CA ILE A 587 7.17 -38.69 -3.25
C ILE A 587 7.97 -37.51 -3.78
N LYS A 588 8.38 -36.60 -2.88
CA LYS A 588 9.23 -35.44 -3.22
C LYS A 588 10.60 -35.91 -3.74
N TYR A 589 11.01 -35.39 -4.89
CA TYR A 589 12.32 -35.66 -5.47
C TYR A 589 13.34 -34.61 -5.03
N ASN A 590 14.41 -35.06 -4.38
CA ASN A 590 15.49 -34.21 -3.88
C ASN A 590 16.85 -34.49 -4.58
N GLY A 591 16.84 -35.22 -5.69
CA GLY A 591 18.05 -35.58 -6.45
C GLY A 591 18.51 -34.49 -7.43
N ASN A 592 19.56 -34.79 -8.21
CA ASN A 592 20.08 -33.91 -9.25
C ASN A 592 19.21 -33.96 -10.51
N ARG A 593 19.02 -32.82 -11.16
CA ARG A 593 18.05 -32.64 -12.27
C ARG A 593 18.59 -33.09 -13.64
N ASP A 594 19.30 -34.22 -13.68
CA ASP A 594 19.70 -34.88 -14.92
C ASP A 594 18.81 -36.11 -15.23
N PRO A 595 18.73 -36.54 -16.51
CA PRO A 595 17.82 -37.62 -16.90
C PRO A 595 18.15 -39.00 -16.32
N ALA A 596 19.39 -39.25 -15.90
CA ALA A 596 19.81 -40.55 -15.41
C ALA A 596 19.37 -40.76 -13.95
N ASP A 597 19.56 -39.76 -13.08
CA ASP A 597 19.09 -39.85 -11.69
C ASP A 597 17.55 -39.80 -11.61
N LEU A 598 16.91 -38.93 -12.38
CA LEU A 598 15.44 -38.89 -12.50
C LEU A 598 14.87 -40.24 -12.96
N ARG A 599 15.49 -40.90 -13.96
CA ARG A 599 15.06 -42.24 -14.40
C ARG A 599 15.25 -43.28 -13.29
N LYS A 600 16.41 -43.29 -12.62
CA LYS A 600 16.71 -44.21 -11.52
C LYS A 600 15.74 -44.03 -10.34
N PHE A 601 15.39 -42.80 -10.02
CA PHE A 601 14.39 -42.46 -9.02
C PHE A 601 13.01 -43.00 -9.40
N MET A 602 12.52 -42.72 -10.62
CA MET A 602 11.24 -43.28 -11.07
C MET A 602 11.26 -44.81 -11.10
N GLN A 603 12.32 -45.45 -11.58
CA GLN A 603 12.45 -46.92 -11.58
C GLN A 603 12.40 -47.53 -10.18
N LYS A 604 12.89 -46.82 -9.15
CA LYS A 604 12.82 -47.26 -7.75
C LYS A 604 11.41 -47.17 -7.16
N HIS A 605 10.58 -46.25 -7.66
CA HIS A 605 9.30 -45.88 -7.05
C HIS A 605 8.05 -46.19 -7.89
N ALA A 606 8.21 -46.49 -9.19
CA ALA A 606 7.12 -46.78 -10.12
C ALA A 606 6.40 -48.10 -9.79
N VAL A 607 5.08 -48.10 -9.99
CA VAL A 607 4.23 -49.27 -9.76
C VAL A 607 3.85 -49.96 -11.06
N LYS A 608 3.67 -49.23 -12.17
CA LYS A 608 3.24 -49.78 -13.47
C LYS A 608 4.18 -49.49 -14.64
N SER A 609 5.08 -48.54 -14.48
CA SER A 609 6.11 -48.17 -15.45
C SER A 609 7.37 -49.00 -15.25
N PHE A 610 8.21 -49.12 -16.27
CA PHE A 610 9.47 -49.87 -16.29
C PHE A 610 9.37 -51.39 -16.06
N GLN A 611 8.15 -51.95 -16.05
CA GLN A 611 7.91 -53.38 -15.80
C GLN A 611 8.41 -54.30 -16.93
N ASN A 612 8.64 -53.78 -18.14
CA ASN A 612 9.05 -54.54 -19.32
C ASN A 612 10.56 -54.53 -19.60
N LYS A 613 11.40 -54.82 -18.59
CA LYS A 613 12.85 -55.10 -18.79
C LYS A 613 13.35 -56.35 -18.04
N LYS A 614 12.79 -57.50 -18.41
CA LYS A 614 13.48 -58.80 -18.46
C LYS A 614 13.21 -59.43 -19.83
N LYS A 615 14.27 -59.84 -20.54
CA LYS A 615 14.37 -60.00 -22.01
C LYS A 615 14.48 -58.62 -22.69
N ILE A 616 15.46 -58.35 -23.57
CA ILE A 616 16.52 -59.19 -24.15
C ILE A 616 17.88 -58.62 -23.72
#